data_AF-A0A376CKD6-F1
#
_entry.id   AF-A0A376CKD6-F1
#
_cell.length_a   1.000
_cell.length_b   1.000
_cell.length_c   1.000
_cell.angle_alpha   90.00
_cell.angle_beta   90.00
_cell.angle_gamma   90.00
#
_symmetry.space_group_name_H-M   'P 1'
#
loop_
_entity.id
_entity.type
_entity.pdbx_description
1 polymer ?
#
loop_
_entity_poly.entity_id
_entity_poly.type
_entity_poly.pdbx_seq_one_letter_code
_entity_poly.pdbx_strand_id
1 'polypeptide(L)'
;MAYLALIIAVLALIGAGVLLYLGQKQARQARQARSAEPAQPAQPAEPAEPVLHDEGSVEPEREPEPEFEPAPEPEPAPEPELEPEPAPAPEPDPEPAPEPEPEPAPEPKPAPRPMRRSGLQLPGSTRRERRGWAEQREFEFRRSDEYLIDEWSRGAAASGAAAKDIVQGFVYGHEMLLMDLGGINTMAMRTGVVSDVVVDMRREGFHASASSDLLEVMSIEGFTIYATDVGPAERMIDDRVVTALENLPEAVTAVWFESDWALAQTERGSTPEDWDAMLAPLGLLADAARVLPPQTWQKLEFEYPTREMGEPVSIAPEPQEEAAEDIVPHVVRPEEPLELPTRMTGAVRGVMEPRSLGADEVEAIADGHDKPIQNDGTRATREQKPPSIFDDRTDTSTD
;
A
#
# COMPACT_ATOMS: atom_id res chain seq x y z
N MET A 1 32.25 43.40 -46.08
CA MET A 1 31.97 44.27 -44.92
C MET A 1 30.63 43.96 -44.25
N ALA A 2 29.51 43.88 -44.99
CA ALA A 2 28.18 43.61 -44.40
C ALA A 2 28.05 42.25 -43.68
N TYR A 3 28.61 41.17 -44.23
CA TYR A 3 28.57 39.84 -43.60
C TYR A 3 29.39 39.75 -42.31
N LEU A 4 30.51 40.48 -42.22
CA LEU A 4 31.34 40.50 -41.03
C LEU A 4 30.61 41.19 -39.85
N ALA A 5 29.89 42.27 -40.14
CA ALA A 5 29.08 42.99 -39.14
C ALA A 5 27.91 42.13 -38.62
N LEU A 6 27.28 41.32 -39.48
CA LEU A 6 26.20 40.43 -39.09
C LEU A 6 26.69 39.28 -38.19
N ILE A 7 27.86 38.71 -38.49
CA ILE A 7 28.47 37.66 -37.66
C ILE A 7 28.82 38.20 -36.26
N ILE A 8 29.39 39.41 -36.18
CA ILE A 8 29.72 40.05 -34.90
C ILE A 8 28.44 40.35 -34.09
N ALA A 9 27.36 40.78 -34.74
CA ALA A 9 26.08 41.03 -34.08
C ALA A 9 25.46 39.73 -33.51
N VAL A 10 25.54 38.62 -34.26
CA VAL A 10 25.04 37.31 -33.79
C VAL A 10 25.87 36.80 -32.60
N LEU A 11 27.20 36.93 -32.66
CA LEU A 11 28.06 36.54 -31.53
C LEU A 11 27.82 37.40 -30.28
N ALA A 12 27.54 38.69 -30.45
CA ALA A 12 27.17 39.57 -29.34
C ALA A 12 25.82 39.18 -28.70
N LEU A 13 24.83 38.78 -29.51
CA LEU A 13 23.54 38.30 -28.99
C LEU A 13 23.66 36.96 -28.25
N ILE A 14 24.48 36.05 -28.77
CA ILE A 14 24.78 34.77 -28.09
C ILE A 14 25.50 35.04 -26.76
N GLY A 15 26.51 35.92 -26.76
CA GLY A 15 27.23 36.31 -25.55
C GLY A 15 26.32 36.95 -24.48
N ALA A 16 25.41 37.84 -24.90
CA ALA A 16 24.42 38.44 -24.01
C ALA A 16 23.44 37.39 -23.44
N GLY A 17 22.99 36.44 -24.27
CA GLY A 17 22.15 35.33 -23.82
C GLY A 17 22.83 34.43 -22.78
N VAL A 18 24.11 34.10 -23.00
CA VAL A 18 24.91 33.32 -22.03
C VAL A 18 25.09 34.07 -20.72
N LEU A 19 25.34 35.38 -20.76
CA LEU A 19 25.48 36.20 -19.54
C LEU A 19 24.16 36.30 -18.76
N LEU A 20 23.03 36.46 -19.45
CA LEU A 20 21.71 36.47 -18.80
C LEU A 20 21.37 35.11 -18.18
N TYR A 21 21.68 34.01 -18.87
CA TYR A 21 21.47 32.66 -18.35
C TYR A 21 22.32 32.38 -17.10
N LEU A 22 23.60 32.76 -17.10
CA LEU A 22 24.48 32.61 -15.94
C LEU A 22 24.02 33.48 -14.76
N GLY A 23 23.56 34.71 -15.02
CA GLY A 23 22.98 35.58 -13.99
C GLY A 23 21.71 35.00 -13.36
N GLN A 24 20.82 34.42 -14.16
CA GLN A 24 19.62 33.74 -13.64
C GLN A 24 19.96 32.50 -12.81
N LYS A 25 20.96 31.71 -13.24
CA LYS A 25 21.45 30.54 -12.50
C LYS A 25 22.02 30.93 -11.12
N GLN A 26 22.82 32.01 -11.07
CA GLN A 26 23.36 32.54 -9.82
C GLN A 26 22.25 33.11 -8.91
N ALA A 27 21.26 33.81 -9.46
CA ALA A 27 20.14 34.33 -8.67
C ALA A 27 19.27 33.21 -8.07
N ARG A 28 19.07 32.10 -8.80
CA ARG A 28 18.37 30.90 -8.29
C ARG A 28 19.17 30.22 -7.18
N GLN A 29 20.49 30.06 -7.35
CA GLN A 29 21.38 29.52 -6.31
C GLN A 29 21.41 30.40 -5.06
N ALA A 30 21.44 31.73 -5.21
CA ALA A 30 21.39 32.66 -4.09
C ALA A 30 20.02 32.64 -3.36
N ARG A 31 18.91 32.41 -4.08
CA ARG A 31 17.59 32.22 -3.47
C ARG A 31 17.48 30.89 -2.73
N GLN A 32 17.99 29.80 -3.29
CA GLN A 32 18.08 28.51 -2.59
C GLN A 32 18.96 28.59 -1.34
N ALA A 33 20.13 29.24 -1.42
CA ALA A 33 21.01 29.45 -0.26
C ALA A 33 20.39 30.34 0.83
N ARG A 34 19.44 31.22 0.48
CA ARG A 34 18.71 32.08 1.42
C ARG A 34 17.45 31.41 1.99
N SER A 35 16.97 30.35 1.34
CA SER A 35 15.83 29.51 1.78
C SER A 35 16.29 28.34 2.64
N ALA A 36 17.58 27.99 2.57
CA ALA A 36 18.24 27.14 3.55
C ALA A 36 18.41 27.93 4.86
N GLU A 37 17.40 27.81 5.71
CA GLU A 37 17.45 28.24 7.10
C GLU A 37 18.70 27.65 7.78
N PRO A 38 19.51 28.45 8.49
CA PRO A 38 20.70 27.92 9.13
C PRO A 38 20.28 26.97 10.25
N ALA A 39 20.63 25.69 10.07
CA ALA A 39 20.49 24.67 11.10
C ALA A 39 21.08 25.21 12.42
N GLN A 40 20.25 25.20 13.46
CA GLN A 40 20.67 25.51 14.82
C GLN A 40 21.87 24.60 15.17
N PRO A 41 22.95 25.15 15.74
CA PRO A 41 24.10 24.34 16.10
C PRO A 41 23.70 23.33 17.18
N ALA A 42 23.89 22.05 16.87
CA ALA A 42 23.75 20.95 17.82
C ALA A 42 24.65 21.21 19.05
N GLN A 43 24.04 21.16 20.23
CA GLN A 43 24.76 21.25 21.49
C GLN A 43 25.69 20.03 21.63
N PRO A 44 26.94 20.20 22.09
CA PRO A 44 27.86 19.08 22.28
C PRO A 44 27.38 18.15 23.39
N ALA A 45 27.44 16.84 23.14
CA ALA A 45 27.28 15.82 24.17
C ALA A 45 28.38 15.97 25.23
N GLU A 46 27.97 16.14 26.49
CA GLU A 46 28.88 16.08 27.64
C GLU A 46 29.32 14.64 27.92
N PRO A 47 30.55 14.44 28.43
CA PRO A 47 31.18 13.13 28.54
C PRO A 47 30.72 12.36 29.78
N ALA A 48 30.73 11.04 29.66
CA ALA A 48 30.55 10.10 30.75
C ALA A 48 31.63 10.29 31.84
N GLU A 49 31.20 10.44 33.08
CA GLU A 49 32.04 10.37 34.27
C GLU A 49 31.90 9.01 34.98
N PRO A 50 32.94 8.60 35.73
CA PRO A 50 33.31 7.19 35.87
C PRO A 50 32.56 6.46 36.98
N VAL A 51 32.36 5.17 36.75
CA VAL A 51 31.90 4.19 37.74
C VAL A 51 32.93 4.10 38.86
N LEU A 52 32.57 4.58 40.05
CA LEU A 52 33.30 4.33 41.29
C LEU A 52 33.00 2.91 41.77
N HIS A 53 34.06 2.14 41.97
CA HIS A 53 34.05 0.91 42.75
C HIS A 53 33.73 1.24 44.21
N ASP A 54 32.79 0.52 44.81
CA ASP A 54 32.74 0.32 46.26
C ASP A 54 32.83 -1.18 46.53
N GLU A 55 33.94 -1.57 47.15
CA GLU A 55 34.16 -2.90 47.67
C GLU A 55 33.52 -3.03 49.05
N GLY A 56 32.79 -4.13 49.23
CA GLY A 56 32.81 -4.87 50.48
C GLY A 56 31.77 -4.46 51.51
N SER A 57 30.73 -5.30 51.67
CA SER A 57 30.03 -5.48 52.95
C SER A 57 29.25 -6.80 52.94
N VAL A 58 29.96 -7.86 53.35
CA VAL A 58 29.53 -9.00 54.17
C VAL A 58 28.23 -9.74 53.79
N GLU A 59 28.44 -10.96 53.28
CA GLU A 59 27.47 -12.04 53.14
C GLU A 59 27.08 -12.63 54.51
N PRO A 60 25.79 -12.67 54.88
CA PRO A 60 25.33 -13.57 55.94
C PRO A 60 25.01 -14.95 55.36
N GLU A 61 25.57 -15.98 55.98
CA GLU A 61 25.27 -17.40 55.75
C GLU A 61 23.76 -17.65 55.69
N ARG A 62 23.30 -18.23 54.57
CA ARG A 62 21.95 -18.80 54.46
C ARG A 62 21.87 -20.10 55.25
N GLU A 63 20.94 -20.17 56.20
CA GLU A 63 20.43 -21.46 56.70
C GLU A 63 19.76 -22.22 55.54
N PRO A 64 19.90 -23.57 55.48
CA PRO A 64 19.25 -24.36 54.44
C PRO A 64 17.72 -24.41 54.67
N GLU A 65 16.96 -24.08 53.63
CA GLU A 65 15.51 -24.32 53.57
C GLU A 65 15.22 -25.83 53.65
N PRO A 66 14.09 -26.24 54.29
CA PRO A 66 13.70 -27.64 54.37
C PRO A 66 13.29 -28.18 52.99
N GLU A 67 13.88 -29.31 52.59
CA GLU A 67 13.44 -30.10 51.43
C GLU A 67 12.01 -30.60 51.67
N PHE A 68 11.06 -30.12 50.88
CA PHE A 68 9.72 -30.70 50.81
C PHE A 68 9.77 -31.94 49.92
N GLU A 69 9.48 -33.11 50.51
CA GLU A 69 9.19 -34.33 49.75
C GLU A 69 7.96 -34.09 48.86
N PRO A 70 8.02 -34.42 47.55
CA PRO A 70 6.85 -34.32 46.69
C PRO A 70 5.79 -35.34 47.12
N ALA A 71 4.56 -34.87 47.28
CA ALA A 71 3.40 -35.72 47.55
C ALA A 71 3.20 -36.72 46.39
N PRO A 72 2.80 -37.96 46.67
CA PRO A 72 2.58 -38.96 45.62
C PRO A 72 1.41 -38.53 44.71
N GLU A 73 1.63 -38.63 43.40
CA GLU A 73 0.59 -38.46 42.38
C GLU A 73 -0.53 -39.49 42.59
N PRO A 74 -1.81 -39.11 42.45
CA PRO A 74 -2.92 -40.05 42.57
C PRO A 74 -2.90 -41.04 41.40
N GLU A 75 -3.05 -42.32 41.72
CA GLU A 75 -3.18 -43.40 40.72
C GLU A 75 -4.38 -43.13 39.79
N PRO A 76 -4.22 -43.33 38.47
CA PRO A 76 -5.31 -43.13 37.53
C PRO A 76 -6.42 -44.17 37.78
N ALA A 77 -7.66 -43.69 37.79
CA ALA A 77 -8.84 -44.54 37.87
C ALA A 77 -8.89 -45.52 36.69
N PRO A 78 -9.39 -46.76 36.87
CA PRO A 78 -9.48 -47.74 35.80
C PRO A 78 -10.43 -47.25 34.70
N GLU A 79 -9.96 -47.28 33.45
CA GLU A 79 -10.78 -47.08 32.27
C GLU A 79 -11.88 -48.16 32.19
N PRO A 80 -13.11 -47.80 31.81
CA PRO A 80 -14.17 -48.79 31.64
C PRO A 80 -13.84 -49.73 30.47
N GLU A 81 -13.95 -51.04 30.71
CA GLU A 81 -13.88 -52.06 29.67
C GLU A 81 -15.01 -51.84 28.67
N LEU A 82 -14.67 -51.42 27.45
CA LEU A 82 -15.60 -51.33 26.34
C LEU A 82 -15.97 -52.75 25.88
N GLU A 83 -17.27 -53.06 25.87
CA GLU A 83 -17.78 -54.27 25.21
C GLU A 83 -17.37 -54.26 23.72
N PRO A 84 -16.97 -55.41 23.16
CA PRO A 84 -16.54 -55.47 21.77
C PRO A 84 -17.72 -55.18 20.84
N GLU A 85 -17.62 -54.10 20.07
CA GLU A 85 -18.56 -53.81 18.98
C GLU A 85 -18.59 -54.97 17.96
N PRO A 86 -19.76 -55.32 17.41
CA PRO A 86 -19.89 -56.37 16.42
C PRO A 86 -19.09 -56.01 15.16
N ALA A 87 -18.26 -56.96 14.69
CA ALA A 87 -17.44 -56.79 13.50
C ALA A 87 -18.28 -56.33 12.30
N PRO A 88 -17.93 -55.23 11.62
CA PRO A 88 -18.62 -54.80 10.42
C PRO A 88 -18.43 -55.85 9.31
N ALA A 89 -19.51 -56.12 8.58
CA ALA A 89 -19.49 -56.96 7.40
C ALA A 89 -18.46 -56.42 6.38
N PRO A 90 -17.77 -57.30 5.62
CA PRO A 90 -16.79 -56.85 4.65
C PRO A 90 -17.43 -55.93 3.62
N GLU A 91 -16.89 -54.72 3.50
CA GLU A 91 -17.25 -53.79 2.42
C GLU A 91 -16.89 -54.43 1.06
N PRO A 92 -17.72 -54.22 0.02
CA PRO A 92 -17.38 -54.66 -1.32
C PRO A 92 -16.10 -53.95 -1.78
N ASP A 93 -15.19 -54.71 -2.41
CA ASP A 93 -13.94 -54.20 -2.98
C ASP A 93 -14.24 -52.96 -3.86
N PRO A 94 -13.60 -51.80 -3.60
CA PRO A 94 -13.79 -50.64 -4.43
C PRO A 94 -13.29 -50.93 -5.85
N GLU A 95 -14.13 -50.63 -6.85
CA GLU A 95 -13.73 -50.67 -8.26
C GLU A 95 -12.44 -49.85 -8.45
N PRO A 96 -11.48 -50.32 -9.26
CA PRO A 96 -10.24 -49.61 -9.49
C PRO A 96 -10.52 -48.21 -10.02
N ALA A 97 -10.01 -47.20 -9.32
CA ALA A 97 -10.08 -45.81 -9.75
C ALA A 97 -9.51 -45.68 -11.17
N PRO A 98 -10.13 -44.87 -12.05
CA PRO A 98 -9.57 -44.58 -13.36
C PRO A 98 -8.15 -44.01 -13.18
N GLU A 99 -7.20 -44.54 -13.95
CA GLU A 99 -5.84 -43.99 -14.00
C GLU A 99 -5.91 -42.48 -14.25
N PRO A 100 -5.15 -41.66 -13.51
CA PRO A 100 -5.12 -40.22 -13.73
C PRO A 100 -4.68 -39.96 -15.18
N GLU A 101 -5.48 -39.18 -15.90
CA GLU A 101 -5.06 -38.66 -17.20
C GLU A 101 -3.70 -37.97 -17.03
N PRO A 102 -2.74 -38.22 -17.95
CA PRO A 102 -1.41 -37.63 -17.83
C PRO A 102 -1.54 -36.11 -17.79
N GLU A 103 -0.94 -35.50 -16.76
CA GLU A 103 -0.81 -34.05 -16.67
C GLU A 103 -0.31 -33.50 -18.01
N PRO A 104 -0.94 -32.44 -18.57
CA PRO A 104 -0.46 -31.82 -19.79
C PRO A 104 1.00 -31.42 -19.56
N ALA A 105 1.88 -31.88 -20.45
CA ALA A 105 3.29 -31.55 -20.39
C ALA A 105 3.47 -30.03 -20.24
N PRO A 106 4.38 -29.57 -19.36
CA PRO A 106 4.61 -28.15 -19.15
C PRO A 106 4.85 -27.48 -20.50
N GLU A 107 4.11 -26.41 -20.78
CA GLU A 107 4.30 -25.63 -21.99
C GLU A 107 5.78 -25.26 -22.13
N PRO A 108 6.37 -25.41 -23.32
CA PRO A 108 7.78 -25.12 -23.51
C PRO A 108 8.03 -23.65 -23.14
N LYS A 109 8.89 -23.43 -22.12
CA LYS A 109 9.39 -22.09 -21.79
C LYS A 109 9.76 -21.36 -23.08
N PRO A 110 9.27 -20.13 -23.31
CA PRO A 110 9.56 -19.39 -24.52
C PRO A 110 11.07 -19.38 -24.74
N ALA A 111 11.49 -19.81 -25.93
CA ALA A 111 12.90 -19.83 -26.29
C ALA A 111 13.50 -18.43 -26.05
N PRO A 112 14.71 -18.33 -25.47
CA PRO A 112 15.34 -17.04 -25.26
C PRO A 112 15.38 -16.29 -26.60
N ARG A 113 14.74 -15.11 -26.63
CA ARG A 113 14.78 -14.26 -27.81
C ARG A 113 16.26 -14.00 -28.12
N PRO A 114 16.69 -14.04 -29.39
CA PRO A 114 18.09 -13.84 -29.73
C PRO A 114 18.54 -12.51 -29.14
N MET A 115 19.57 -12.55 -28.26
CA MET A 115 20.21 -11.37 -27.71
C MET A 115 20.43 -10.37 -28.84
N ARG A 116 19.61 -9.30 -28.85
CA ARG A 116 19.62 -8.34 -29.95
C ARG A 116 20.99 -7.68 -29.92
N ARG A 117 21.85 -8.06 -30.87
CA ARG A 117 23.15 -7.43 -31.05
C ARG A 117 22.85 -5.96 -31.27
N SER A 118 23.29 -5.12 -30.33
CA SER A 118 23.32 -3.67 -30.45
C SER A 118 24.19 -3.33 -31.67
N GLY A 119 23.57 -3.41 -32.85
CA GLY A 119 24.17 -2.97 -34.11
C GLY A 119 24.38 -1.47 -33.99
N LEU A 120 25.45 -0.95 -34.60
CA LEU A 120 25.75 0.48 -34.68
C LEU A 120 24.48 1.32 -34.92
N GLN A 121 23.88 1.84 -33.85
CA GLN A 121 22.76 2.75 -33.94
C GLN A 121 23.32 4.09 -34.40
N LEU A 122 23.16 4.35 -35.69
CA LEU A 122 23.53 5.63 -36.29
C LEU A 122 22.78 6.76 -35.53
N PRO A 123 23.44 7.89 -35.22
CA PRO A 123 22.78 9.01 -34.57
C PRO A 123 21.50 9.42 -35.32
N GLY A 124 20.35 9.36 -34.63
CA GLY A 124 19.05 9.72 -35.19
C GLY A 124 18.30 8.60 -35.94
N SER A 125 18.79 7.37 -35.95
CA SER A 125 18.06 6.18 -36.42
C SER A 125 16.76 5.98 -35.63
N THR A 126 16.86 5.99 -34.30
CA THR A 126 15.72 5.86 -33.36
C THR A 126 14.61 6.87 -33.63
N ARG A 127 14.94 8.13 -33.90
CA ARG A 127 13.96 9.18 -34.25
C ARG A 127 13.19 8.86 -35.54
N ARG A 128 13.88 8.33 -36.56
CA ARG A 128 13.25 7.99 -37.85
C ARG A 128 12.31 6.79 -37.67
N GLU A 129 12.77 5.77 -36.96
CA GLU A 129 11.96 4.59 -36.62
C GLU A 129 10.73 5.00 -35.83
N ARG A 130 10.89 5.84 -34.81
CA ARG A 130 9.78 6.34 -33.99
C ARG A 130 8.77 7.14 -34.77
N ARG A 131 9.22 8.03 -35.67
CA ARG A 131 8.32 8.75 -36.57
C ARG A 131 7.58 7.80 -37.51
N GLY A 132 8.27 6.85 -38.12
CA GLY A 132 7.63 5.87 -39.01
C GLY A 132 6.63 4.98 -38.29
N TRP A 133 6.91 4.61 -37.03
CA TRP A 133 5.99 3.87 -36.18
C TRP A 133 4.74 4.70 -35.84
N ALA A 134 4.91 5.99 -35.51
CA ALA A 134 3.79 6.90 -35.27
C ALA A 134 2.92 7.08 -36.52
N GLU A 135 3.53 7.28 -37.69
CA GLU A 135 2.81 7.42 -38.98
C GLU A 135 1.99 6.17 -39.32
N GLN A 136 2.52 4.96 -39.08
CA GLN A 136 1.79 3.71 -39.32
C GLN A 136 0.56 3.52 -38.43
N ARG A 137 0.56 4.16 -37.25
CA ARG A 137 -0.52 4.09 -36.26
C ARG A 137 -1.40 5.33 -36.21
N GLU A 138 -1.16 6.28 -37.12
CA GLU A 138 -1.84 7.58 -37.15
C GLU A 138 -1.67 8.36 -35.83
N PHE A 139 -0.56 8.16 -35.14
CA PHE A 139 -0.20 8.89 -33.92
C PHE A 139 0.48 10.21 -34.25
N GLU A 140 0.34 11.19 -33.36
CA GLU A 140 0.97 12.49 -33.50
C GLU A 140 2.45 12.41 -33.08
N PHE A 141 3.35 12.95 -33.87
CA PHE A 141 4.78 13.05 -33.53
C PHE A 141 5.20 14.49 -33.27
N ARG A 142 5.80 14.76 -32.11
CA ARG A 142 6.41 16.03 -31.72
C ARG A 142 7.89 15.86 -31.40
N ARG A 143 8.72 16.86 -31.71
CA ARG A 143 10.18 16.76 -31.53
C ARG A 143 10.63 16.88 -30.09
N SER A 144 9.95 17.70 -29.31
CA SER A 144 10.31 17.98 -27.92
C SER A 144 9.16 18.66 -27.20
N ASP A 145 9.09 18.44 -25.89
CA ASP A 145 8.25 19.17 -24.96
C ASP A 145 9.06 19.39 -23.68
N GLU A 146 9.17 20.64 -23.23
CA GLU A 146 9.95 21.00 -22.05
C GLU A 146 9.14 20.90 -20.76
N TYR A 147 7.80 20.95 -20.85
CA TYR A 147 6.92 20.96 -19.68
C TYR A 147 6.43 19.56 -19.30
N LEU A 148 6.44 18.62 -20.24
CA LEU A 148 5.97 17.25 -20.01
C LEU A 148 6.74 16.55 -18.87
N ILE A 149 8.00 16.90 -18.65
CA ILE A 149 8.81 16.29 -17.58
C ILE A 149 8.40 16.74 -16.18
N ASP A 150 7.76 17.89 -16.04
CA ASP A 150 7.37 18.43 -14.72
C ASP A 150 6.28 17.58 -14.04
N GLU A 151 5.67 16.64 -14.77
CA GLU A 151 4.66 15.70 -14.25
C GLU A 151 5.27 14.50 -13.52
N TRP A 152 6.56 14.19 -13.71
CA TRP A 152 7.20 12.97 -13.20
C TRP A 152 8.55 13.27 -12.54
N SER A 153 8.81 12.59 -11.42
CA SER A 153 10.06 12.77 -10.67
C SER A 153 10.89 11.49 -10.54
N ARG A 154 10.33 10.34 -10.95
CA ARG A 154 10.93 9.01 -10.74
C ARG A 154 11.34 8.33 -12.06
N GLY A 155 12.00 7.18 -11.93
CA GLY A 155 12.50 6.41 -13.07
C GLY A 155 13.40 7.23 -14.00
N ALA A 156 13.18 7.11 -15.30
CA ALA A 156 13.92 7.87 -16.32
C ALA A 156 13.78 9.41 -16.16
N ALA A 157 12.67 9.87 -15.57
CA ALA A 157 12.38 11.28 -15.36
C ALA A 157 13.19 11.91 -14.22
N ALA A 158 13.74 11.11 -13.30
CA ALA A 158 14.58 11.60 -12.19
C ALA A 158 15.81 12.39 -12.67
N SER A 159 16.22 12.23 -13.93
CA SER A 159 17.31 13.01 -14.52
C SER A 159 16.95 14.47 -14.81
N GLY A 160 15.66 14.84 -14.84
CA GLY A 160 15.18 16.16 -15.24
C GLY A 160 15.44 16.50 -16.71
N ALA A 161 15.74 15.50 -17.54
CA ALA A 161 15.98 15.70 -18.96
C ALA A 161 14.68 16.00 -19.70
N ALA A 162 14.67 17.03 -20.55
CA ALA A 162 13.51 17.37 -21.38
C ALA A 162 13.12 16.21 -22.30
N ALA A 163 11.80 16.00 -22.46
CA ALA A 163 11.25 14.96 -23.30
C ALA A 163 11.50 15.26 -24.79
N LYS A 164 11.98 14.24 -25.52
CA LYS A 164 12.30 14.33 -26.94
C LYS A 164 11.65 13.23 -27.76
N ASP A 165 11.43 13.53 -29.03
CA ASP A 165 10.91 12.59 -30.02
C ASP A 165 9.66 11.88 -29.48
N ILE A 166 8.65 12.69 -29.15
CA ILE A 166 7.42 12.31 -28.46
C ILE A 166 6.40 11.84 -29.49
N VAL A 167 5.80 10.69 -29.25
CA VAL A 167 4.64 10.17 -29.96
C VAL A 167 3.46 10.20 -29.02
N GLN A 168 2.34 10.74 -29.47
CA GLN A 168 1.09 10.83 -28.72
C GLN A 168 -0.03 10.11 -29.48
N GLY A 169 -0.77 9.26 -28.80
CA GLY A 169 -1.88 8.50 -29.37
C GLY A 169 -2.89 8.08 -28.33
N PHE A 170 -3.92 7.35 -28.78
CA PHE A 170 -4.93 6.77 -27.89
C PHE A 170 -5.03 5.27 -28.15
N VAL A 171 -4.81 4.45 -27.12
CA VAL A 171 -4.70 3.00 -27.23
C VAL A 171 -5.40 2.35 -26.03
N TYR A 172 -6.20 1.31 -26.28
CA TYR A 172 -6.96 0.58 -25.24
C TYR A 172 -7.80 1.47 -24.30
N GLY A 173 -8.23 2.67 -24.73
CA GLY A 173 -8.98 3.58 -23.86
C GLY A 173 -8.12 4.58 -23.07
N HIS A 174 -6.81 4.59 -23.30
CA HIS A 174 -5.85 5.45 -22.61
C HIS A 174 -5.14 6.39 -23.58
N GLU A 175 -4.88 7.61 -23.14
CA GLU A 175 -3.86 8.44 -23.78
C GLU A 175 -2.49 7.81 -23.54
N MET A 176 -1.72 7.65 -24.61
CA MET A 176 -0.41 7.02 -24.61
C MET A 176 0.63 8.00 -25.15
N LEU A 177 1.74 8.13 -24.43
CA LEU A 177 2.92 8.87 -24.83
C LEU A 177 4.11 7.93 -24.95
N LEU A 178 4.90 8.04 -26.02
CA LEU A 178 6.17 7.35 -26.17
C LEU A 178 7.26 8.38 -26.46
N MET A 179 8.31 8.43 -25.64
CA MET A 179 9.32 9.49 -25.71
C MET A 179 10.71 9.02 -25.31
N ASP A 180 11.69 9.87 -25.54
CA ASP A 180 13.05 9.73 -25.03
C ASP A 180 13.29 10.73 -23.88
N LEU A 181 13.57 10.19 -22.69
CA LEU A 181 13.96 10.91 -21.48
C LEU A 181 15.44 10.64 -21.21
N GLY A 182 16.31 11.61 -21.50
CA GLY A 182 17.74 11.50 -21.17
C GLY A 182 18.49 10.35 -21.87
N GLY A 183 18.00 9.86 -23.02
CA GLY A 183 18.52 8.69 -23.74
C GLY A 183 17.86 7.37 -23.36
N ILE A 184 16.82 7.41 -22.52
CA ILE A 184 16.03 6.25 -22.09
C ILE A 184 14.64 6.35 -22.71
N ASN A 185 14.26 5.32 -23.46
CA ASN A 185 12.94 5.26 -24.06
C ASN A 185 11.90 4.93 -23.00
N THR A 186 10.87 5.77 -22.91
CA THR A 186 9.82 5.68 -21.88
C THR A 186 8.47 5.77 -22.56
N MET A 187 7.57 4.84 -22.24
CA MET A 187 6.17 4.88 -22.63
C MET A 187 5.32 5.17 -21.41
N ALA A 188 4.35 6.07 -21.52
CA ALA A 188 3.42 6.42 -20.45
C ALA A 188 1.98 6.21 -20.94
N MET A 189 1.12 5.69 -20.07
CA MET A 189 -0.33 5.56 -20.30
C MET A 189 -1.12 6.21 -19.18
N ARG A 190 -2.13 7.00 -19.55
CA ARG A 190 -2.95 7.77 -18.60
C ARG A 190 -3.88 6.83 -17.84
N THR A 191 -3.87 6.86 -16.51
CA THR A 191 -4.72 6.03 -15.64
C THR A 191 -6.12 6.66 -15.47
N GLY A 192 -6.18 7.99 -15.60
CA GLY A 192 -7.40 8.79 -15.61
C GLY A 192 -7.73 9.47 -14.27
N VAL A 193 -7.10 9.06 -13.17
CA VAL A 193 -7.29 9.64 -11.85
C VAL A 193 -5.94 9.77 -11.16
N VAL A 194 -5.69 10.93 -10.54
CA VAL A 194 -4.45 11.21 -9.81
C VAL A 194 -4.46 10.45 -8.49
N SER A 195 -3.37 9.75 -8.20
CA SER A 195 -3.08 9.14 -6.89
C SER A 195 -1.78 9.69 -6.32
N ASP A 196 -1.73 9.87 -5.00
CA ASP A 196 -0.49 10.18 -4.27
C ASP A 196 0.35 8.92 -3.96
N VAL A 197 -0.23 7.72 -4.16
CA VAL A 197 0.49 6.47 -3.97
C VAL A 197 1.33 6.19 -5.21
N VAL A 198 2.64 6.06 -4.99
CA VAL A 198 3.59 5.64 -6.02
C VAL A 198 3.81 4.16 -5.87
N VAL A 199 3.72 3.43 -6.98
CA VAL A 199 4.11 2.02 -7.09
C VAL A 199 5.23 1.94 -8.12
N ASP A 200 6.35 1.31 -7.78
CA ASP A 200 7.55 1.18 -8.62
C ASP A 200 7.91 -0.31 -8.73
N MET A 201 7.78 -0.87 -9.93
CA MET A 201 8.00 -2.26 -10.27
C MET A 201 9.30 -2.36 -11.08
N ARG A 202 10.32 -3.01 -10.52
CA ARG A 202 11.66 -3.09 -11.12
C ARG A 202 11.99 -4.51 -11.50
N ARG A 203 12.42 -4.74 -12.74
CA ARG A 203 12.85 -6.07 -13.18
C ARG A 203 14.08 -6.50 -12.37
N GLU A 204 14.17 -7.76 -12.02
CA GLU A 204 15.31 -8.32 -11.31
C GLU A 204 16.64 -8.00 -12.03
N GLY A 205 17.66 -7.60 -11.26
CA GLY A 205 18.95 -7.16 -11.79
C GLY A 205 19.00 -5.70 -12.26
N PHE A 206 17.86 -5.02 -12.37
CA PHE A 206 17.84 -3.57 -12.58
C PHE A 206 18.04 -2.84 -11.24
N HIS A 207 19.15 -2.11 -11.13
CA HIS A 207 19.48 -1.31 -9.95
C HIS A 207 19.40 0.17 -10.28
N ALA A 208 18.36 0.83 -9.76
CA ALA A 208 18.27 2.28 -9.66
C ALA A 208 18.32 2.69 -8.19
N SER A 209 18.82 3.89 -7.90
CA SER A 209 18.72 4.47 -6.57
C SER A 209 17.25 4.47 -6.14
N ALA A 210 16.89 3.67 -5.14
CA ALA A 210 15.58 3.74 -4.53
C ALA A 210 15.45 5.12 -3.87
N SER A 211 14.32 5.77 -4.10
CA SER A 211 13.94 6.92 -3.28
C SER A 211 13.70 6.41 -1.86
N SER A 212 14.05 7.22 -0.85
CA SER A 212 14.03 6.78 0.55
C SER A 212 12.63 6.49 1.10
N ASP A 213 11.59 6.91 0.38
CA ASP A 213 10.17 6.72 0.69
C ASP A 213 9.59 5.40 0.15
N LEU A 214 10.33 4.67 -0.69
CA LEU A 214 9.87 3.41 -1.29
C LEU A 214 10.15 2.21 -0.37
N LEU A 215 9.10 1.48 -0.03
CA LEU A 215 9.13 0.24 0.74
C LEU A 215 8.89 -0.95 -0.19
N GLU A 216 9.66 -2.02 -0.02
CA GLU A 216 9.45 -3.26 -0.75
C GLU A 216 8.13 -3.91 -0.34
N VAL A 217 7.32 -4.27 -1.33
CA VAL A 217 6.01 -4.92 -1.14
C VAL A 217 6.17 -6.42 -1.33
N MET A 218 6.58 -6.84 -2.53
CA MET A 218 6.76 -8.26 -2.90
C MET A 218 7.52 -8.41 -4.23
N SER A 219 7.80 -9.66 -4.62
CA SER A 219 8.36 -10.01 -5.93
C SER A 219 7.43 -10.95 -6.71
N ILE A 220 7.13 -10.61 -7.96
CA ILE A 220 6.25 -11.36 -8.88
C ILE A 220 6.79 -11.26 -10.32
N GLU A 221 6.74 -12.34 -11.10
CA GLU A 221 7.10 -12.39 -12.53
C GLU A 221 8.49 -11.78 -12.88
N GLY A 222 9.47 -11.95 -11.99
CA GLY A 222 10.81 -11.40 -12.16
C GLY A 222 10.88 -9.87 -11.99
N PHE A 223 9.89 -9.29 -11.29
CA PHE A 223 9.90 -7.91 -10.82
C PHE A 223 9.87 -7.86 -9.29
N THR A 224 10.61 -6.92 -8.70
CA THR A 224 10.44 -6.49 -7.31
C THR A 224 9.61 -5.22 -7.29
N ILE A 225 8.51 -5.24 -6.54
CA ILE A 225 7.55 -4.16 -6.43
C ILE A 225 7.83 -3.38 -5.14
N TYR A 226 7.90 -2.06 -5.28
CA TYR A 226 8.04 -1.09 -4.21
C TYR A 226 6.86 -0.12 -4.21
N ALA A 227 6.53 0.45 -3.06
CA ALA A 227 5.50 1.48 -2.97
C ALA A 227 5.77 2.49 -1.85
N THR A 228 5.19 3.68 -1.96
CA THR A 228 5.16 4.64 -0.86
C THR A 228 4.17 4.25 0.25
N ASP A 229 3.10 3.55 -0.13
CA ASP A 229 2.15 2.92 0.79
C ASP A 229 1.89 1.47 0.36
N VAL A 230 2.28 0.54 1.22
CA VAL A 230 2.22 -0.91 0.96
C VAL A 230 0.77 -1.39 0.84
N GLY A 231 -0.15 -0.89 1.67
CA GLY A 231 -1.51 -1.42 1.73
C GLY A 231 -2.33 -1.22 0.43
N PRO A 232 -2.36 -0.01 -0.14
CA PRO A 232 -2.94 0.23 -1.46
C PRO A 232 -2.23 -0.52 -2.59
N ALA A 233 -0.90 -0.65 -2.52
CA ALA A 233 -0.13 -1.38 -3.53
C ALA A 233 -0.47 -2.87 -3.54
N GLU A 234 -0.54 -3.52 -2.37
CA GLU A 234 -0.98 -4.92 -2.25
C GLU A 234 -2.38 -5.12 -2.83
N ARG A 235 -3.31 -4.19 -2.57
CA ARG A 235 -4.68 -4.23 -3.11
C ARG A 235 -4.75 -4.00 -4.62
N MET A 236 -3.81 -3.23 -5.18
CA MET A 236 -3.72 -2.98 -6.61
C MET A 236 -3.22 -4.22 -7.36
N ILE A 237 -2.42 -5.08 -6.72
CA ILE A 237 -1.85 -6.28 -7.34
C ILE A 237 -2.94 -7.36 -7.46
N ASP A 238 -3.56 -7.43 -8.64
CA ASP A 238 -4.53 -8.44 -9.05
C ASP A 238 -4.02 -9.22 -10.28
N ASP A 239 -4.85 -10.14 -10.80
CA ASP A 239 -4.53 -10.95 -11.98
C ASP A 239 -4.15 -10.11 -13.20
N ARG A 240 -4.64 -8.86 -13.33
CA ARG A 240 -4.27 -7.97 -14.44
C ARG A 240 -2.83 -7.50 -14.31
N VAL A 241 -2.40 -7.15 -13.09
CA VAL A 241 -1.01 -6.76 -12.83
C VAL A 241 -0.09 -7.95 -13.10
N VAL A 242 -0.42 -9.14 -12.60
CA VAL A 242 0.40 -10.35 -12.82
C VAL A 242 0.48 -10.66 -14.32
N THR A 243 -0.65 -10.70 -15.03
CA THR A 243 -0.71 -10.93 -16.48
C THR A 243 0.08 -9.89 -17.25
N ALA A 244 0.01 -8.62 -16.84
CA ALA A 244 0.75 -7.56 -17.50
C ALA A 244 2.27 -7.73 -17.29
N LEU A 245 2.73 -8.01 -16.07
CA LEU A 245 4.15 -8.21 -15.77
C LEU A 245 4.73 -9.41 -16.52
N GLU A 246 3.98 -10.51 -16.63
CA GLU A 246 4.36 -11.69 -17.41
C GLU A 246 4.54 -11.36 -18.90
N ASN A 247 3.66 -10.53 -19.45
CA ASN A 247 3.64 -10.19 -20.88
C ASN A 247 4.50 -8.98 -21.25
N LEU A 248 5.08 -8.26 -20.27
CA LEU A 248 5.98 -7.15 -20.55
C LEU A 248 7.25 -7.65 -21.26
N PRO A 249 7.67 -7.00 -22.36
CA PRO A 249 8.87 -7.42 -23.07
C PRO A 249 10.10 -7.29 -22.17
N GLU A 250 11.08 -8.17 -22.38
CA GLU A 250 12.35 -8.19 -21.63
C GLU A 250 13.09 -6.85 -21.69
N ALA A 251 12.89 -6.09 -22.77
CA ALA A 251 13.42 -4.75 -22.92
C ALA A 251 12.93 -3.77 -21.85
N VAL A 252 11.80 -4.00 -21.17
CA VAL A 252 11.29 -3.15 -20.09
C VAL A 252 12.03 -3.45 -18.80
N THR A 253 12.67 -2.43 -18.22
CA THR A 253 13.51 -2.58 -17.02
C THR A 253 12.80 -2.15 -15.75
N ALA A 254 11.88 -1.19 -15.85
CA ALA A 254 11.05 -0.76 -14.73
C ALA A 254 9.74 -0.17 -15.24
N VAL A 255 8.70 -0.29 -14.41
CA VAL A 255 7.39 0.32 -14.58
C VAL A 255 7.01 1.02 -13.29
N TRP A 256 6.52 2.25 -13.33
CA TRP A 256 6.07 2.95 -12.15
C TRP A 256 4.80 3.75 -12.39
N PHE A 257 4.08 4.01 -11.30
CA PHE A 257 2.84 4.77 -11.29
C PHE A 257 3.09 6.05 -10.52
N GLU A 258 2.83 7.18 -11.14
CA GLU A 258 3.02 8.51 -10.56
C GLU A 258 1.95 9.45 -11.09
N SER A 259 1.34 10.24 -10.21
CA SER A 259 0.23 11.12 -10.55
C SER A 259 -0.94 10.35 -11.19
N ASP A 260 -1.31 10.65 -12.43
CA ASP A 260 -2.32 9.92 -13.21
C ASP A 260 -1.71 9.16 -14.41
N TRP A 261 -0.47 8.69 -14.26
CA TRP A 261 0.27 7.96 -15.29
C TRP A 261 0.82 6.62 -14.81
N ALA A 262 0.80 5.64 -15.71
CA ALA A 262 1.59 4.42 -15.64
C ALA A 262 2.73 4.52 -16.67
N LEU A 263 3.98 4.50 -16.23
CA LEU A 263 5.16 4.70 -17.06
C LEU A 263 6.01 3.45 -17.09
N ALA A 264 6.49 3.04 -18.25
CA ALA A 264 7.46 1.97 -18.42
C ALA A 264 8.69 2.47 -19.17
N GLN A 265 9.86 2.23 -18.60
CA GLN A 265 11.14 2.50 -19.26
C GLN A 265 11.76 1.24 -19.84
N THR A 266 12.43 1.39 -20.97
CA THR A 266 13.16 0.29 -21.61
C THR A 266 14.66 0.43 -21.48
N GLU A 267 15.38 -0.65 -21.77
CA GLU A 267 16.80 -0.59 -22.11
C GLU A 267 17.05 0.35 -23.30
N ARG A 268 18.30 0.76 -23.44
CA ARG A 268 18.74 1.59 -24.57
C ARG A 268 18.64 0.80 -25.86
N GLY A 269 18.08 1.42 -26.89
CA GLY A 269 17.98 0.81 -28.21
C GLY A 269 16.75 -0.09 -28.41
N SER A 270 15.68 0.14 -27.65
CA SER A 270 14.39 -0.49 -27.91
C SER A 270 13.89 -0.20 -29.32
N THR A 271 13.18 -1.19 -29.87
CA THR A 271 12.72 -1.22 -31.26
C THR A 271 11.21 -1.00 -31.35
N PRO A 272 10.67 -0.69 -32.53
CA PRO A 272 9.21 -0.62 -32.74
C PRO A 272 8.44 -1.87 -32.32
N GLU A 273 9.04 -3.06 -32.45
CA GLU A 273 8.43 -4.31 -32.00
C GLU A 273 8.28 -4.36 -30.48
N ASP A 274 9.25 -3.82 -29.75
CA ASP A 274 9.20 -3.77 -28.28
C ASP A 274 8.15 -2.75 -27.83
N TRP A 275 8.05 -1.60 -28.53
CA TRP A 275 7.02 -0.59 -28.25
C TRP A 275 5.61 -1.15 -28.50
N ASP A 276 5.41 -1.93 -29.55
CA ASP A 276 4.13 -2.61 -29.82
C ASP A 276 3.76 -3.62 -28.75
N ALA A 277 4.73 -4.42 -28.31
CA ALA A 277 4.53 -5.40 -27.25
C ALA A 277 4.21 -4.75 -25.89
N MET A 278 4.64 -3.50 -25.66
CA MET A 278 4.33 -2.77 -24.42
C MET A 278 2.88 -2.29 -24.33
N LEU A 279 2.18 -2.08 -25.46
CA LEU A 279 0.88 -1.40 -25.47
C LEU A 279 -0.17 -2.12 -24.64
N ALA A 280 -0.35 -3.43 -24.82
CA ALA A 280 -1.39 -4.17 -24.11
C ALA A 280 -1.09 -4.33 -22.60
N PRO A 281 0.13 -4.74 -22.18
CA PRO A 281 0.49 -4.79 -20.77
C PRO A 281 0.36 -3.45 -20.05
N LEU A 282 0.83 -2.35 -20.65
CA LEU A 282 0.69 -1.02 -20.03
C LEU A 282 -0.77 -0.58 -19.91
N GLY A 283 -1.63 -0.95 -20.85
CA GLY A 283 -3.07 -0.67 -20.74
C GLY A 283 -3.68 -1.39 -19.55
N LEU A 284 -3.37 -2.68 -19.37
CA LEU A 284 -3.80 -3.45 -18.19
C LEU A 284 -3.29 -2.85 -16.88
N LEU A 285 -2.04 -2.39 -16.85
CA LEU A 285 -1.46 -1.72 -15.70
C LEU A 285 -2.16 -0.38 -15.41
N ALA A 286 -2.45 0.42 -16.44
CA ALA A 286 -3.20 1.67 -16.28
C ALA A 286 -4.64 1.43 -15.80
N ASP A 287 -5.26 0.32 -16.21
CA ASP A 287 -6.57 -0.11 -15.71
C ASP A 287 -6.52 -0.60 -14.25
N ALA A 288 -5.44 -1.29 -13.86
CA ALA A 288 -5.21 -1.75 -12.49
C ALA A 288 -4.96 -0.57 -11.54
N ALA A 289 -4.28 0.48 -12.01
CA ALA A 289 -3.99 1.68 -11.22
C ALA A 289 -5.22 2.41 -10.71
N ARG A 290 -6.42 2.18 -11.29
CA ARG A 290 -7.67 2.78 -10.78
C ARG A 290 -8.10 2.26 -9.40
N VAL A 291 -7.44 1.20 -8.90
CA VAL A 291 -7.61 0.69 -7.53
C VAL A 291 -6.86 1.57 -6.51
N LEU A 292 -5.86 2.33 -6.95
CA LEU A 292 -5.12 3.24 -6.09
C LEU A 292 -6.05 4.37 -5.58
N PRO A 293 -5.88 4.81 -4.33
CA PRO A 293 -6.74 5.84 -3.74
C PRO A 293 -6.57 7.15 -4.53
N PRO A 294 -7.67 7.79 -4.94
CA PRO A 294 -7.58 9.07 -5.61
C PRO A 294 -7.12 10.15 -4.62
N GLN A 295 -6.32 11.11 -5.10
CA GLN A 295 -5.92 12.27 -4.30
C GLN A 295 -7.14 13.07 -3.81
N THR A 296 -8.18 13.15 -4.65
CA THR A 296 -9.46 13.77 -4.31
C THR A 296 -10.61 12.82 -4.59
N TRP A 297 -11.36 12.47 -3.55
CA TRP A 297 -12.55 11.63 -3.67
C TRP A 297 -13.68 12.42 -4.34
N GLN A 298 -14.26 11.86 -5.40
CA GLN A 298 -15.43 12.45 -6.03
C GLN A 298 -16.61 12.39 -5.06
N LYS A 299 -17.22 13.54 -4.80
CA LYS A 299 -18.49 13.61 -4.07
C LYS A 299 -19.58 13.09 -5.00
N LEU A 300 -20.13 11.92 -4.70
CA LEU A 300 -21.26 11.37 -5.45
C LEU A 300 -22.51 12.18 -5.09
N GLU A 301 -23.05 12.89 -6.08
CA GLU A 301 -24.35 13.56 -5.97
C GLU A 301 -25.42 12.61 -6.50
N PHE A 302 -26.36 12.24 -5.64
CA PHE A 302 -27.50 11.44 -6.01
C PHE A 302 -28.73 12.36 -6.13
N GLU A 303 -29.51 12.17 -7.20
CA GLU A 303 -30.76 12.92 -7.42
C GLU A 303 -31.78 12.69 -6.30
N TYR A 304 -31.70 11.51 -5.67
CA TYR A 304 -32.50 11.14 -4.51
C TYR A 304 -31.59 10.64 -3.39
N PRO A 305 -31.91 10.97 -2.12
CA PRO A 305 -31.16 10.43 -0.99
C PRO A 305 -31.23 8.90 -1.01
N THR A 306 -30.06 8.24 -1.07
CA THR A 306 -29.96 6.76 -1.09
C THR A 306 -30.41 6.12 0.23
N ARG A 307 -30.51 6.93 1.29
CA ARG A 307 -31.16 6.63 2.57
C ARG A 307 -31.82 7.91 3.08
N GLU A 308 -32.97 7.79 3.73
CA GLU A 308 -33.52 8.86 4.56
C GLU A 308 -32.57 9.10 5.74
N MET A 309 -31.54 9.90 5.52
CA MET A 309 -30.85 10.58 6.60
C MET A 309 -31.81 11.64 7.10
N GLY A 310 -32.29 11.49 8.35
CA GLY A 310 -32.99 12.58 9.03
C GLY A 310 -32.15 13.86 8.98
N GLU A 311 -32.79 15.00 9.23
CA GLU A 311 -32.08 16.28 9.28
C GLU A 311 -30.83 16.12 10.17
N PRO A 312 -29.66 16.60 9.71
CA PRO A 312 -28.46 16.52 10.52
C PRO A 312 -28.78 17.14 11.87
N VAL A 313 -28.76 16.33 12.93
CA VAL A 313 -28.90 16.84 14.28
C VAL A 313 -27.65 17.68 14.50
N SER A 314 -27.81 18.98 14.31
CA SER A 314 -26.86 19.96 14.81
C SER A 314 -26.89 19.79 16.32
N ILE A 315 -25.96 18.99 16.84
CA ILE A 315 -25.64 19.02 18.25
C ILE A 315 -25.15 20.45 18.44
N ALA A 316 -26.03 21.30 19.00
CA ALA A 316 -25.59 22.60 19.46
C ALA A 316 -24.36 22.33 20.31
N PRO A 317 -23.22 22.99 20.04
CA PRO A 317 -22.11 22.88 20.97
C PRO A 317 -22.73 23.18 22.34
N GLU A 318 -22.58 22.23 23.28
CA GLU A 318 -22.93 22.54 24.67
C GLU A 318 -22.32 23.91 24.95
N PRO A 319 -23.06 24.82 25.62
CA PRO A 319 -22.48 26.10 25.99
C PRO A 319 -21.14 25.76 26.62
N GLN A 320 -20.05 26.14 25.94
CA GLN A 320 -18.73 26.05 26.51
C GLN A 320 -18.87 26.89 27.77
N GLU A 321 -18.95 26.22 28.93
CA GLU A 321 -18.65 26.87 30.18
C GLU A 321 -17.37 27.64 29.90
N GLU A 322 -17.45 28.97 30.02
CA GLU A 322 -16.35 29.89 29.75
C GLU A 322 -15.08 29.19 30.18
N ALA A 323 -14.20 28.90 29.22
CA ALA A 323 -13.04 28.06 29.41
C ALA A 323 -12.43 28.40 30.78
N ALA A 324 -12.73 27.56 31.77
CA ALA A 324 -12.00 27.58 33.02
C ALA A 324 -10.60 27.31 32.52
N GLU A 325 -9.76 28.35 32.56
CA GLU A 325 -8.37 28.35 32.10
C GLU A 325 -7.85 26.93 32.23
N ASP A 326 -7.42 26.28 31.14
CA ASP A 326 -7.01 24.88 31.17
C ASP A 326 -6.09 24.67 32.38
N ILE A 327 -6.65 24.24 33.51
CA ILE A 327 -5.89 23.81 34.67
C ILE A 327 -5.49 22.42 34.22
N VAL A 328 -4.52 22.37 33.32
CA VAL A 328 -3.72 21.18 33.10
C VAL A 328 -3.25 20.84 34.51
N PRO A 329 -3.76 19.77 35.13
CA PRO A 329 -3.34 19.44 36.48
C PRO A 329 -1.83 19.30 36.39
N HIS A 330 -1.09 20.14 37.10
CA HIS A 330 0.35 20.07 37.11
C HIS A 330 0.69 18.69 37.65
N VAL A 331 1.01 17.74 36.76
CA VAL A 331 1.40 16.38 37.12
C VAL A 331 2.79 16.50 37.73
N VAL A 332 2.84 16.85 39.02
CA VAL A 332 4.06 16.72 39.82
C VAL A 332 4.29 15.23 39.94
N ARG A 333 5.36 14.72 39.32
CA ARG A 333 5.84 13.38 39.61
C ARG A 333 6.15 13.35 41.12
N PRO A 334 5.51 12.46 41.91
CA PRO A 334 5.83 12.35 43.33
C PRO A 334 7.34 12.09 43.49
N GLU A 335 8.03 12.89 44.30
CA GLU A 335 9.48 12.73 44.51
C GLU A 335 9.79 11.46 45.31
N GLU A 336 8.80 10.95 46.05
CA GLU A 336 8.85 9.65 46.67
C GLU A 336 8.39 8.58 45.67
N PRO A 337 9.24 7.59 45.33
CA PRO A 337 8.86 6.53 44.41
C PRO A 337 7.68 5.76 44.99
N LEU A 338 6.59 5.67 44.21
CA LEU A 338 5.47 4.79 44.54
C LEU A 338 5.97 3.35 44.65
N GLU A 339 5.77 2.72 45.81
CA GLU A 339 6.08 1.30 46.00
C GLU A 339 5.20 0.46 45.06
N LEU A 340 5.79 0.02 43.95
CA LEU A 340 5.15 -0.93 43.06
C LEU A 340 4.99 -2.25 43.81
N PRO A 341 3.81 -2.90 43.74
CA PRO A 341 3.62 -4.20 44.36
C PRO A 341 4.63 -5.18 43.74
N THR A 342 5.61 -5.61 44.54
CA THR A 342 6.53 -6.66 44.15
C THR A 342 5.88 -8.01 44.42
N ARG A 343 6.23 -9.03 43.63
CA ARG A 343 5.68 -10.39 43.77
C ARG A 343 6.00 -11.09 45.10
N MET A 344 6.64 -10.41 46.06
CA MET A 344 7.26 -11.00 47.24
C MET A 344 6.60 -10.60 48.58
N THR A 345 5.54 -9.80 48.59
CA THR A 345 4.79 -9.50 49.83
C THR A 345 3.31 -9.84 49.66
N GLY A 346 2.92 -10.99 50.22
CA GLY A 346 1.52 -11.38 50.35
C GLY A 346 0.80 -10.48 51.34
N ALA A 347 0.32 -9.33 50.88
CA ALA A 347 -0.61 -8.51 51.66
C ALA A 347 -1.99 -9.18 51.67
N VAL A 348 -2.36 -9.80 52.78
CA VAL A 348 -3.71 -10.37 52.99
C VAL A 348 -4.71 -9.22 53.14
N ARG A 349 -5.42 -8.91 52.05
CA ARG A 349 -6.53 -7.94 52.07
C ARG A 349 -7.85 -8.64 52.36
N GLY A 350 -8.08 -8.90 53.65
CA GLY A 350 -9.38 -9.31 54.18
C GLY A 350 -9.84 -10.72 53.81
N VAL A 351 -10.93 -11.15 54.45
CA VAL A 351 -11.57 -12.44 54.20
C VAL A 351 -12.53 -12.27 53.03
N MET A 352 -12.28 -12.96 51.92
CA MET A 352 -13.19 -13.01 50.78
C MET A 352 -14.21 -14.13 51.02
N GLU A 353 -15.49 -13.79 51.10
CA GLU A 353 -16.55 -14.79 51.12
C GLU A 353 -16.63 -15.48 49.75
N PRO A 354 -16.54 -16.83 49.69
CA PRO A 354 -16.64 -17.53 48.42
C PRO A 354 -18.07 -17.44 47.91
N ARG A 355 -18.27 -16.61 46.89
CA ARG A 355 -19.46 -16.69 46.03
C ARG A 355 -19.15 -17.62 44.87
N SER A 356 -20.05 -18.56 44.61
CA SER A 356 -20.02 -19.44 43.44
C SER A 356 -20.19 -18.61 42.16
N LEU A 357 -19.09 -18.13 41.61
CA LEU A 357 -19.01 -17.56 40.28
C LEU A 357 -18.78 -18.69 39.29
N GLY A 358 -19.79 -19.01 38.48
CA GLY A 358 -19.70 -20.05 37.44
C GLY A 358 -20.73 -21.17 37.54
N ALA A 359 -21.70 -21.09 38.46
CA ALA A 359 -22.95 -21.81 38.28
C ALA A 359 -23.81 -20.98 37.32
N ASP A 360 -23.85 -21.40 36.06
CA ASP A 360 -24.88 -20.96 35.13
C ASP A 360 -26.21 -21.48 35.70
N GLU A 361 -26.90 -20.64 36.48
CA GLU A 361 -28.22 -20.95 37.02
C GLU A 361 -29.26 -20.84 35.89
N VAL A 362 -29.13 -21.73 34.91
CA VAL A 362 -30.13 -21.94 33.88
C VAL A 362 -30.92 -23.17 34.30
N GLU A 363 -32.13 -22.94 34.82
CA GLU A 363 -33.08 -24.00 35.12
C GLU A 363 -33.38 -24.83 33.86
N ALA A 364 -33.60 -26.13 34.02
CA ALA A 364 -33.91 -27.03 32.91
C ALA A 364 -35.20 -26.58 32.19
N ILE A 365 -35.10 -26.39 30.87
CA ILE A 365 -36.20 -25.91 29.99
C ILE A 365 -37.39 -26.90 29.94
N ALA A 366 -37.23 -28.14 30.42
CA ALA A 366 -38.17 -29.23 30.19
C ALA A 366 -39.31 -29.37 31.24
N ASP A 367 -39.32 -28.59 32.33
CA ASP A 367 -40.29 -28.78 33.42
C ASP A 367 -41.68 -28.14 33.18
N GLY A 368 -41.95 -27.62 31.98
CA GLY A 368 -43.31 -27.30 31.52
C GLY A 368 -44.08 -26.24 32.32
N HIS A 369 -43.39 -25.46 33.17
CA HIS A 369 -43.99 -24.34 33.90
C HIS A 369 -43.62 -23.02 33.20
N ASP A 370 -44.60 -22.41 32.52
CA ASP A 370 -44.47 -21.03 32.03
C ASP A 370 -44.39 -20.08 33.25
N LYS A 371 -43.18 -19.62 33.59
CA LYS A 371 -43.02 -18.52 34.52
C LYS A 371 -43.38 -17.21 33.81
N PRO A 372 -44.21 -16.32 34.40
CA PRO A 372 -44.47 -15.02 33.83
C PRO A 372 -43.16 -14.22 33.79
N ILE A 373 -42.67 -13.94 32.59
CA ILE A 373 -41.45 -13.16 32.37
C ILE A 373 -41.72 -11.74 32.86
N GLN A 374 -41.20 -11.39 34.03
CA GLN A 374 -41.24 -10.04 34.55
C GLN A 374 -40.19 -9.21 33.81
N ASN A 375 -40.63 -8.26 32.99
CA ASN A 375 -39.73 -7.42 32.20
C ASN A 375 -39.08 -6.37 33.11
N ASP A 376 -37.79 -6.54 33.43
CA ASP A 376 -36.99 -5.62 34.25
C ASP A 376 -36.43 -4.42 33.44
N GLY A 377 -37.12 -4.03 32.35
CA GLY A 377 -36.81 -2.85 31.54
C GLY A 377 -35.54 -2.95 30.68
N THR A 378 -34.72 -3.98 30.85
CA THR A 378 -33.46 -4.20 30.10
C THR A 378 -33.64 -5.07 28.85
N ARG A 379 -34.83 -5.66 28.64
CA ARG A 379 -35.14 -6.49 27.48
C ARG A 379 -36.28 -5.88 26.67
N ALA A 380 -36.01 -5.55 25.40
CA ALA A 380 -37.03 -5.09 24.47
C ALA A 380 -37.90 -6.28 24.05
N THR A 381 -39.15 -6.31 24.49
CA THR A 381 -40.16 -7.28 24.01
C THR A 381 -40.59 -6.88 22.60
N ARG A 382 -40.23 -7.68 21.60
CA ARG A 382 -40.66 -7.47 20.22
C ARG A 382 -42.11 -7.91 20.08
N GLU A 383 -43.05 -6.96 19.94
CA GLU A 383 -44.40 -7.27 19.49
C GLU A 383 -44.33 -7.83 18.07
N GLN A 384 -44.70 -9.10 17.89
CA GLN A 384 -44.84 -9.68 16.55
C GLN A 384 -46.14 -9.16 15.92
N LYS A 385 -46.06 -7.98 15.30
CA LYS A 385 -47.12 -7.51 14.40
C LYS A 385 -46.97 -8.19 13.04
N PRO A 386 -48.07 -8.60 12.39
CA PRO A 386 -48.02 -9.12 11.03
C PRO A 386 -47.42 -8.06 10.09
N PRO A 387 -46.67 -8.47 9.06
CA PRO A 387 -45.99 -7.55 8.17
C PRO A 387 -47.00 -6.70 7.40
N SER A 388 -46.90 -5.37 7.51
CA SER A 388 -47.78 -4.39 6.88
C SER A 388 -47.61 -4.27 5.35
N ILE A 389 -46.93 -5.23 4.72
CA ILE A 389 -46.60 -5.23 3.29
C ILE A 389 -47.71 -5.86 2.44
N PHE A 390 -48.71 -6.49 3.05
CA PHE A 390 -49.82 -7.18 2.37
C PHE A 390 -51.21 -6.61 2.71
N ASP A 391 -51.31 -5.37 3.21
CA ASP A 391 -52.61 -4.69 3.36
C ASP A 391 -53.13 -4.23 1.98
N ASP A 392 -53.48 -5.21 1.15
CA ASP A 392 -54.23 -5.00 -0.08
C ASP A 392 -55.70 -4.71 0.27
N ARG A 393 -55.99 -3.42 0.31
CA ARG A 393 -57.19 -2.77 -0.21
C ARG A 393 -58.33 -3.72 -0.64
N THR A 394 -59.15 -4.16 0.31
CA THR A 394 -60.45 -4.74 -0.03
C THR A 394 -61.46 -3.61 -0.25
N ASP A 395 -61.54 -3.16 -1.51
CA ASP A 395 -62.75 -2.53 -2.04
C ASP A 395 -63.92 -3.50 -1.85
N THR A 396 -64.80 -3.22 -0.90
CA THR A 396 -66.18 -3.74 -0.92
C THR A 396 -67.11 -2.57 -1.17
N SER A 397 -67.43 -2.42 -2.46
CA SER A 397 -68.70 -1.90 -2.94
C SER A 397 -69.84 -2.65 -2.28
N THR A 398 -70.77 -1.91 -1.65
CA THR A 398 -72.20 -2.24 -1.62
C THR A 398 -73.00 -0.95 -1.49
N ASP A 399 -73.83 -0.71 -2.50
CA ASP A 399 -75.03 0.15 -2.65
C ASP A 399 -75.35 1.28 -1.67
#